data_AF-A0A3A9WE44-F1
#
_entry.id   AF-A0A3A9WE44-F1
#
_cell.length_a   1.000
_cell.length_b   1.000
_cell.length_c   1.000
_cell.angle_alpha   90.00
_cell.angle_beta   90.00
_cell.angle_gamma   90.00
#
_symmetry.space_group_name_H-M   'P 1'
#
loop_
_entity.id
_entity.type
_entity.pdbx_description
1 polymer ?
#
loop_
_entity_poly.entity_id
_entity_poly.type
_entity_poly.pdbx_seq_one_letter_code
_entity_poly.pdbx_strand_id
1 'polypeptide(L)'
;MVIYLCHPSESTTLAAAARLRAHADARDWAVAAEVLDVTAVVPRAGVERARSYVLLRQAHGILTTTREAPALASERDWLAEHGAFLQVVGDDR
;
A
#
# COMPACT_ATOMS: atom_id res chain seq x y z
N MET A 1 1.66 -14.60 -0.61
CA MET A 1 1.45 -13.56 0.43
C MET A 1 0.42 -12.56 -0.07
N VAL A 2 -0.48 -12.02 0.78
CA VAL A 2 -1.53 -11.10 0.31
C VAL A 2 -1.22 -9.65 0.69
N ILE A 3 -1.33 -8.72 -0.26
CA ILE A 3 -0.90 -7.32 -0.07
C ILE A 3 -1.94 -6.30 -0.52
N TYR A 4 -1.81 -5.09 0.01
CA TYR A 4 -2.65 -3.93 -0.30
C TYR A 4 -1.87 -2.88 -1.11
N LEU A 5 -2.43 -2.35 -2.21
CA LEU A 5 -1.77 -1.33 -3.03
C LEU A 5 -2.30 0.08 -2.73
N CYS A 6 -1.38 1.03 -2.49
CA CYS A 6 -1.67 2.46 -2.31
C CYS A 6 -1.03 3.27 -3.45
N HIS A 7 -1.77 4.20 -4.06
CA HIS A 7 -1.27 5.10 -5.12
C HIS A 7 -2.11 6.41 -5.24
N PRO A 8 -1.53 7.54 -5.70
CA PRO A 8 -2.16 8.86 -5.62
C PRO A 8 -3.28 9.06 -6.65
N SER A 9 -4.27 9.89 -6.33
CA SER A 9 -5.33 10.29 -7.27
C SER A 9 -4.87 11.40 -8.22
N GLU A 10 -4.30 11.05 -9.38
CA GLU A 10 -4.40 11.74 -10.69
C GLU A 10 -3.28 11.30 -11.66
N SER A 11 -3.65 11.11 -12.94
CA SER A 11 -2.89 10.94 -14.22
C SER A 11 -1.64 10.04 -14.28
N THR A 12 -0.80 10.02 -13.24
CA THR A 12 0.36 9.14 -13.05
C THR A 12 -0.02 7.77 -12.44
N THR A 13 -1.33 7.52 -12.32
CA THR A 13 -1.97 6.44 -11.57
C THR A 13 -1.71 5.05 -12.15
N LEU A 14 -1.79 4.90 -13.48
CA LEU A 14 -1.60 3.62 -14.16
C LEU A 14 -0.15 3.12 -14.05
N ALA A 15 0.82 4.02 -14.18
CA ALA A 15 2.23 3.64 -14.06
C ALA A 15 2.58 3.25 -12.63
N ALA A 16 2.10 3.99 -11.63
CA ALA A 16 2.29 3.65 -10.23
C ALA A 16 1.63 2.30 -9.88
N ALA A 17 0.36 2.11 -10.23
CA ALA A 17 -0.35 0.85 -10.01
C ALA A 17 0.35 -0.32 -10.70
N ALA A 18 0.70 -0.17 -11.98
CA ALA A 18 1.40 -1.20 -12.74
C ALA A 18 2.74 -1.59 -12.12
N ARG A 19 3.49 -0.64 -11.56
CA ARG A 19 4.75 -0.94 -10.85
C ARG A 19 4.52 -1.71 -9.57
N LEU A 20 3.55 -1.28 -8.76
CA LEU A 20 3.23 -1.98 -7.52
C LEU A 20 2.73 -3.41 -7.82
N ARG A 21 1.93 -3.55 -8.87
CA ARG A 21 1.46 -4.85 -9.39
C ARG A 21 2.63 -5.71 -9.87
N ALA A 22 3.50 -5.17 -10.72
CA ALA A 22 4.68 -5.88 -11.21
C ALA A 22 5.62 -6.31 -10.08
N HIS A 23 5.78 -5.46 -9.05
CA HIS A 23 6.58 -5.79 -7.87
C HIS A 23 5.96 -6.91 -7.02
N ALA A 24 4.62 -6.94 -6.92
CA ALA A 24 3.85 -7.99 -6.29
C ALA A 24 3.99 -9.31 -7.06
N ASP A 25 3.75 -9.26 -8.37
CA ASP A 25 3.82 -10.41 -9.28
C ASP A 25 5.23 -11.04 -9.27
N ALA A 26 6.28 -10.21 -9.30
CA ALA A 26 7.68 -10.65 -9.23
C ALA A 26 8.03 -11.40 -7.93
N ARG A 27 7.20 -11.29 -6.88
CA ARG A 27 7.37 -11.95 -5.59
C ARG A 27 6.30 -13.00 -5.31
N ASP A 28 5.44 -13.29 -6.28
CA ASP A 28 4.29 -14.18 -6.15
C ASP A 28 3.35 -13.75 -5.00
N TRP A 29 3.08 -12.43 -4.95
CA TRP A 29 2.18 -11.84 -3.98
C TRP A 29 0.81 -11.61 -4.61
N ALA A 30 -0.22 -12.19 -3.99
CA ALA A 30 -1.59 -11.94 -4.35
C ALA A 30 -2.00 -10.54 -3.87
N VAL A 31 -2.61 -9.75 -4.74
CA VAL A 31 -3.13 -8.43 -4.35
C VAL A 31 -4.58 -8.59 -3.86
N ALA A 32 -4.83 -8.30 -2.57
CA ALA A 32 -6.18 -8.38 -1.99
C ALA A 32 -7.08 -7.23 -2.43
N ALA A 33 -6.51 -6.03 -2.51
CA ALA A 33 -7.23 -4.81 -2.81
C ALA A 33 -6.27 -3.74 -3.31
N GLU A 34 -6.80 -2.86 -4.16
CA GLU A 34 -6.14 -1.66 -4.65
C GLU A 34 -6.93 -0.46 -4.18
N VAL A 35 -6.27 0.53 -3.59
CA VAL A 35 -6.94 1.78 -3.19
C VAL A 35 -6.27 3.00 -3.81
N LEU A 36 -7.16 3.79 -4.39
CA LEU A 36 -6.95 5.05 -5.09
C LEU A 36 -7.37 6.19 -4.15
N ASP A 37 -6.76 6.33 -2.99
CA ASP A 37 -7.14 7.45 -2.11
C ASP A 37 -6.08 7.78 -1.07
N VAL A 38 -5.02 8.45 -1.52
CA VAL A 38 -4.10 9.16 -0.63
C VAL A 38 -4.08 10.63 -1.03
N THR A 39 -5.23 11.29 -0.95
CA THR A 39 -5.22 12.75 -0.93
C THR A 39 -4.53 13.21 0.36
N ALA A 40 -3.52 14.08 0.23
CA ALA A 40 -2.70 14.56 1.34
C ALA A 40 -3.46 15.34 2.43
N VAL A 41 -4.78 15.52 2.27
CA VAL A 41 -5.63 16.33 3.14
C VAL A 41 -6.29 15.48 4.23
N VAL A 42 -6.72 14.24 3.94
CA VAL A 42 -7.19 13.27 4.96
C VAL A 42 -6.99 11.82 4.47
N PRO A 43 -5.88 11.14 4.79
CA PRO A 43 -5.55 9.80 4.28
C PRO A 43 -6.29 8.66 5.00
N ARG A 44 -7.37 8.93 5.75
CA ARG A 44 -7.96 7.94 6.66
C ARG A 44 -8.67 6.78 5.96
N ALA A 45 -9.40 7.02 4.87
CA ALA A 45 -10.25 5.95 4.32
C ALA A 45 -9.43 4.77 3.74
N GLY A 46 -8.37 5.07 2.99
CA GLY A 46 -7.49 4.04 2.42
C GLY A 46 -6.66 3.31 3.48
N VAL A 47 -6.17 4.03 4.49
CA VAL A 47 -5.42 3.44 5.60
C VAL A 47 -6.31 2.58 6.49
N GLU A 48 -7.48 3.07 6.91
CA GLU A 48 -8.41 2.31 7.75
C GLU A 48 -8.92 1.05 7.03
N ARG A 49 -9.12 1.12 5.71
CA ARG A 49 -9.42 -0.07 4.91
C ARG A 49 -8.23 -1.05 4.93
N ALA A 50 -7.01 -0.60 4.69
CA ALA A 50 -5.82 -1.46 4.76
C ALA A 50 -5.66 -2.12 6.16
N ARG A 51 -5.87 -1.35 7.23
CA ARG A 51 -5.90 -1.85 8.62
C ARG A 51 -6.95 -2.94 8.79
N SER A 52 -8.15 -2.73 8.26
CA SER A 52 -9.23 -3.74 8.32
C SER A 52 -8.82 -5.05 7.64
N TYR A 53 -8.16 -5.00 6.47
CA TYR A 53 -7.64 -6.20 5.81
C TYR A 53 -6.55 -6.91 6.64
N VAL A 54 -5.68 -6.17 7.31
CA VAL A 54 -4.65 -6.73 8.21
C VAL A 54 -5.29 -7.37 9.44
N LEU A 55 -6.26 -6.70 10.08
CA LEU A 55 -7.00 -7.21 11.23
C LEU A 55 -7.78 -8.49 10.90
N LEU A 56 -8.38 -8.55 9.71
CA LEU A 56 -9.08 -9.72 9.21
C LEU A 56 -8.14 -10.81 8.67
N ARG A 57 -6.81 -10.63 8.78
CA ARG A 57 -5.79 -11.55 8.24
C ARG A 57 -5.89 -11.79 6.73
N GLN A 58 -6.55 -10.87 6.02
CA GLN A 58 -6.71 -10.90 4.57
C GLN A 58 -5.54 -10.23 3.84
N ALA A 59 -4.73 -9.42 4.53
CA ALA A 59 -3.48 -8.87 4.02
C ALA A 59 -2.37 -8.99 5.07
N HIS A 60 -1.15 -9.20 4.60
CA HIS A 60 0.07 -9.33 5.42
C HIS A 60 1.05 -8.19 5.15
N GLY A 61 0.73 -7.27 4.26
CA GLY A 61 1.54 -6.10 4.00
C GLY A 61 0.87 -5.08 3.09
N ILE A 62 1.44 -3.88 3.10
CA ILE A 62 1.02 -2.76 2.26
C ILE A 62 2.18 -2.42 1.33
N LEU A 63 1.92 -2.39 0.03
CA LEU A 63 2.78 -1.78 -0.97
C LEU A 63 2.33 -0.36 -1.24
N THR A 64 3.28 0.56 -1.25
CA THR A 64 3.03 1.97 -1.51
C THR A 64 4.17 2.56 -2.33
N THR A 65 3.92 3.71 -2.94
CA THR A 65 4.95 4.47 -3.65
C THR A 65 5.77 5.34 -2.70
N THR A 66 6.96 5.76 -3.14
CA THR A 66 7.81 6.71 -2.38
C THR A 66 7.08 8.00 -2.02
N ARG A 67 6.15 8.44 -2.88
CA ARG A 67 5.37 9.66 -2.68
C ARG A 67 4.42 9.58 -1.50
N GLU A 68 3.96 8.38 -1.16
CA GLU A 68 2.93 8.14 -0.14
C GLU A 68 3.49 7.54 1.15
N ALA A 69 4.71 7.02 1.10
CA ALA A 69 5.43 6.52 2.27
C ALA A 69 5.43 7.49 3.47
N PRO A 70 5.51 8.83 3.31
CA PRO A 70 5.43 9.76 4.44
C PRO A 70 4.06 9.74 5.14
N ALA A 71 2.96 9.61 4.39
CA ALA A 71 1.60 9.56 4.94
C ALA A 71 1.32 8.26 5.70
N LEU A 72 2.06 7.20 5.37
CA LEU A 72 1.99 5.88 6.01
C LEU A 72 3.10 5.66 7.04
N ALA A 73 3.95 6.65 7.29
CA ALA A 73 5.09 6.51 8.19
C ALA A 73 4.63 6.20 9.63
N SER A 74 3.54 6.83 10.09
CA SER A 74 2.93 6.57 11.40
C SER A 74 2.27 5.19 11.52
N GLU A 75 2.05 4.51 10.39
CA GLU A 75 1.37 3.20 10.36
C GLU A 75 2.35 2.03 10.48
N ARG A 76 3.66 2.29 10.38
CA ARG A 76 4.70 1.25 10.40
C ARG A 76 4.69 0.45 11.70
N ASP A 77 4.63 1.14 12.83
CA ASP A 77 4.64 0.51 14.15
C ASP A 77 3.38 -0.32 14.35
N TRP A 78 2.22 0.25 14.00
CA TRP A 78 0.93 -0.45 14.06
C TRP A 78 0.93 -1.72 13.18
N LEU A 79 1.45 -1.66 11.96
CA LEU A 79 1.54 -2.82 11.07
C LEU A 79 2.44 -3.91 11.67
N ALA A 80 3.60 -3.52 12.21
CA ALA A 80 4.54 -4.44 12.83
C ALA A 80 3.93 -5.16 14.03
N GLU A 81 3.21 -4.44 14.90
CA GLU A 81 2.47 -5.03 16.04
C GLU A 81 1.46 -6.09 15.62
N HIS A 82 0.92 -5.99 14.40
CA HIS A 82 -0.07 -6.92 13.86
C HIS A 82 0.54 -8.00 12.94
N GLY A 83 1.87 -8.03 12.80
CA GLY A 83 2.58 -8.98 11.94
C GLY A 83 2.46 -8.69 10.45
N ALA A 84 2.18 -7.44 10.08
CA ALA A 84 2.19 -6.94 8.72
C ALA A 84 3.39 -6.00 8.48
N PHE A 85 3.66 -5.67 7.22
CA PHE A 85 4.76 -4.76 6.86
C PHE A 85 4.32 -3.66 5.90
N LEU A 86 5.07 -2.56 5.88
CA LEU A 86 4.99 -1.52 4.86
C LEU A 86 6.21 -1.60 3.95
N GLN A 87 5.99 -1.76 2.65
CA GLN A 87 7.07 -1.70 1.66
C GLN A 87 6.84 -0.58 0.66
N VAL A 88 7.89 0.22 0.50
CA VAL A 88 7.94 1.32 -0.45
C VAL A 88 8.59 0.83 -1.73
N VAL A 89 7.91 1.02 -2.85
CA VAL A 89 8.44 0.74 -4.19
C VAL A 89 8.85 2.06 -4.82
N GLY A 90 10.14 2.15 -5.16
CA GLY A 90 10.76 3.34 -5.73
C GLY A 90 10.28 3.64 -7.16
N ASP A 91 10.36 4.92 -7.54
CA ASP A 91 10.56 5.28 -8.94
C ASP A 91 12.03 4.98 -9.25
N ASP A 92 12.34 3.81 -9.83
CA ASP A 92 13.70 3.56 -10.35
C ASP A 92 14.03 4.67 -11.36
N ARG A 93 15.05 5.47 -11.04
CA ARG A 93 15.71 6.43 -11.93
C ARG A 93 17.04 5.86 -12.37
#